data_AF-A0A3M5DZB8-F1
#
_entry.id   AF-A0A3M5DZB8-F1
#
_cell.length_a   1.000
_cell.length_b   1.000
_cell.length_c   1.000
_cell.angle_alpha   90.00
_cell.angle_beta   90.00
_cell.angle_gamma   90.00
#
_symmetry.space_group_name_H-M   'P 1'
#
loop_
_entity.id
_entity.type
_entity.pdbx_description
1 polymer ?
#
loop_
_entity_poly.entity_id
_entity_poly.type
_entity_poly.pdbx_seq_one_letter_code
_entity_poly.pdbx_strand_id
1 'polypeptide(L)' 'MKVLFDTRRVQKLGRVALSEQLLRNAGLAEGDYVDIYFDAATKRIIIEPASETMGGNGTSVQASGRSA' A
#
# COMPACT_ATOMS: atom_id res chain seq x y z
N MET A 1 -18.70 13.17 8.80
CA MET A 1 -18.90 11.94 7.99
C MET A 1 -18.13 10.80 8.66
N LYS A 2 -18.75 9.65 8.95
CA LYS A 2 -18.08 8.54 9.65
C LYS A 2 -17.63 7.52 8.61
N VAL A 3 -16.32 7.45 8.36
CA VAL A 3 -15.73 6.42 7.49
C VAL A 3 -15.67 5.12 8.28
N LEU A 4 -16.24 4.03 7.74
CA LEU A 4 -16.29 2.72 8.40
C LEU A 4 -15.42 1.72 7.64
N PHE A 5 -14.78 0.83 8.39
CA PHE A 5 -14.18 -0.38 7.84
C PHE A 5 -15.28 -1.40 7.55
N ASP A 6 -15.14 -2.13 6.44
CA ASP A 6 -16.09 -3.21 6.10
C ASP A 6 -15.91 -4.41 7.03
N THR A 7 -14.71 -4.61 7.56
CA THR A 7 -14.45 -5.65 8.55
C THR A 7 -14.59 -5.12 9.98
N ARG A 8 -15.53 -5.69 10.74
CA ARG A 8 -15.65 -5.48 12.19
C ARG A 8 -14.54 -6.18 12.99
N ARG A 9 -13.91 -7.22 12.41
CA ARG A 9 -12.83 -8.01 13.03
C ARG A 9 -11.71 -8.25 12.03
N VAL A 10 -10.47 -8.33 12.53
CA VAL A 10 -9.33 -8.78 11.75
C VAL A 10 -9.62 -10.19 11.21
N GLN A 11 -9.46 -10.37 9.89
CA GLN A 11 -9.68 -11.62 9.21
C GLN A 11 -8.48 -12.57 9.41
N LYS A 12 -8.62 -13.81 8.92
CA LYS A 12 -7.50 -14.78 8.89
C LYS A 12 -6.26 -14.15 8.25
N LEU A 13 -5.09 -14.49 8.79
CA LEU A 13 -3.78 -13.98 8.37
C LEU A 13 -3.56 -12.49 8.67
N GLY A 14 -4.31 -11.90 9.60
CA GLY A 14 -4.10 -10.51 10.01
C GLY A 14 -4.66 -9.47 9.05
N ARG A 15 -5.53 -9.87 8.11
CA ARG A 15 -6.07 -8.98 7.07
C ARG A 15 -7.18 -8.08 7.61
N VAL A 16 -7.19 -6.82 7.20
CA VAL A 16 -8.26 -5.85 7.45
C VAL A 16 -8.78 -5.38 6.10
N ALA A 17 -10.09 -5.49 5.87
CA ALA A 17 -10.68 -5.02 4.62
C ALA A 17 -11.07 -3.55 4.76
N LEU A 18 -10.58 -2.74 3.83
CA LEU A 18 -10.98 -1.35 3.66
C LEU A 18 -12.16 -1.31 2.70
N SER A 19 -13.16 -0.51 3.01
CA SER A 19 -14.28 -0.29 2.08
C SER A 19 -13.80 0.47 0.85
N GLU A 20 -14.47 0.28 -0.29
CA GLU A 20 -14.13 1.03 -1.50
C GLU A 20 -14.17 2.55 -1.27
N GLN A 21 -15.08 3.02 -0.42
CA GLN A 21 -15.16 4.45 -0.09
C GLN A 21 -13.92 4.91 0.68
N LEU A 22 -13.38 4.08 1.59
CA LEU A 22 -12.15 4.39 2.32
C LEU A 22 -10.96 4.41 1.37
N LEU A 23 -10.86 3.42 0.46
CA LEU A 23 -9.83 3.37 -0.58
C LEU A 23 -9.86 4.63 -1.46
N ARG A 24 -11.02 5.00 -2.00
CA ARG A 24 -11.18 6.22 -2.81
C ARG A 24 -10.80 7.49 -2.05
N ASN A 25 -11.22 7.62 -0.79
CA ASN A 25 -10.89 8.79 0.03
C ASN A 25 -9.39 8.84 0.37
N ALA A 26 -8.73 7.70 0.47
CA ALA A 26 -7.31 7.58 0.72
C ALA A 26 -6.46 7.66 -0.56
N GLY A 27 -7.08 7.73 -1.74
CA GLY A 27 -6.37 7.70 -3.02
C GLY A 27 -5.68 6.38 -3.32
N LEU A 28 -6.19 5.26 -2.76
CA LEU A 28 -5.64 3.92 -2.92
C LEU A 28 -6.48 3.09 -3.89
N ALA A 29 -5.81 2.22 -4.64
CA ALA A 29 -6.38 1.22 -5.53
C ALA A 29 -5.88 -0.19 -5.21
N GLU A 30 -6.53 -1.20 -5.80
CA GLU A 30 -6.03 -2.57 -5.72
C GLU A 30 -4.64 -2.68 -6.38
N GLY A 31 -3.70 -3.30 -5.67
CA GLY A 31 -2.31 -3.46 -6.12
C GLY A 31 -1.36 -2.40 -5.57
N ASP A 32 -1.86 -1.34 -4.95
CA ASP A 32 -1.02 -0.32 -4.32
C ASP A 32 -0.32 -0.88 -3.08
N TYR A 33 0.95 -0.49 -2.92
CA TYR A 33 1.70 -0.72 -1.70
C TYR A 33 1.41 0.40 -0.69
N VAL A 34 1.36 0.03 0.58
CA VAL A 34 1.14 0.97 1.68
C VAL A 34 2.12 0.70 2.82
N ASP A 35 2.53 1.76 3.49
CA ASP A 35 3.25 1.69 4.75
C ASP A 35 2.25 1.66 5.91
N ILE A 36 2.54 0.85 6.93
CA ILE A 36 1.67 0.66 8.09
C ILE A 36 2.42 1.03 9.36
N TYR A 37 1.90 2.00 10.09
CA TYR A 37 2.45 2.48 11.34
C TYR A 37 1.49 2.25 12.51
N PHE A 38 2.04 2.05 13.70
CA PHE A 38 1.28 2.04 14.93
C PHE A 38 1.68 3.25 15.78
N ASP A 39 0.77 4.21 15.90
CA ASP A 39 0.93 5.32 16.83
C ASP A 39 0.63 4.82 18.25
N ALA A 40 1.69 4.65 19.03
CA ALA A 40 1.60 4.15 20.40
C ALA A 40 0.89 5.11 21.35
N ALA A 41 0.89 6.42 21.07
CA ALA A 41 0.27 7.43 21.92
C ALA A 41 -1.25 7.46 21.74
N THR A 42 -1.72 7.45 20.48
CA THR A 42 -3.16 7.48 20.19
C THR A 42 -3.77 6.09 20.00
N LYS A 43 -2.95 5.04 20.03
CA LYS A 43 -3.34 3.63 19.77
C LYS A 43 -4.02 3.47 18.42
N ARG A 44 -3.55 4.19 17.40
CA ARG A 44 -4.09 4.16 16.03
C ARG A 44 -3.15 3.43 15.10
N ILE A 45 -3.73 2.72 14.13
CA ILE A 45 -3.01 2.25 12.95
C ILE A 45 -3.13 3.34 11.89
N ILE A 46 -2.00 3.75 11.33
CA ILE A 46 -1.91 4.74 10.27
C ILE A 46 -1.48 3.99 9.01
N ILE A 47 -2.18 4.23 7.91
CA ILE A 47 -1.90 3.66 6.59
C ILE A 47 -1.57 4.83 5.68
N GLU A 48 -0.39 4.81 5.07
CA GLU A 48 0.05 5.82 4.14
C GLU A 48 0.40 5.16 2.80
N PRO A 49 0.15 5.80 1.65
CA PRO A 49 0.68 5.32 0.37
C PRO A 49 2.17 5.11 0.51
N ALA A 50 2.67 3.95 0.08
CA ALA A 50 4.09 3.68 0.17
C ALA A 50 4.83 4.77 -0.61
N SER A 51 5.74 5.47 0.06
CA SER A 51 6.59 6.43 -0.64
C SER A 51 7.36 5.64 -1.69
N GLU A 52 7.43 6.14 -2.91
CA GLU A 52 8.34 5.60 -3.93
C GLU A 52 9.78 5.77 -3.42
N THR A 53 10.22 4.88 -2.54
CA THR A 53 11.62 4.49 -2.51
C THR A 53 11.77 3.55 -3.70
N MET A 54 11.69 4.13 -4.91
CA MET A 54 12.29 3.55 -6.10
C MET A 54 13.79 3.50 -5.82
N GLY A 55 14.22 2.48 -5.07
CA GLY A 55 15.53 1.91 -5.25
C GLY A 55 15.55 1.43 -6.69
N GLY A 56 16.21 2.21 -7.55
CA GLY A 56 16.32 1.96 -8.97
C GLY A 56 16.84 0.56 -9.25
N ASN A 57 15.95 -0.36 -9.58
CA ASN A 57 16.27 -1.52 -10.41
C ASN A 57 15.63 -1.27 -11.77
N GLY A 58 16.26 -0.36 -12.51
CA GLY A 58 16.16 -0.35 -13.96
C GLY A 58 16.75 -1.65 -14.49
N THR A 59 15.90 -2.65 -14.71
CA THR A 59 16.18 -3.76 -15.61
C THR A 59 15.33 -3.60 -16.86
N SER A 60 15.71 -2.64 -17.70
CA SER A 60 15.53 -2.81 -19.15
C SER A 60 16.90 -3.13 -19.74
N VAL A 61 17.03 -4.39 -20.16
CA VAL A 61 18.20 -4.99 -20.78
C VAL A 61 18.66 -4.11 -21.95
N GLN A 62 19.78 -3.41 -21.80
CA GLN A 62 20.53 -2.89 -22.94
C GLN A 62 21.19 -4.08 -23.63
N ALA A 63 20.54 -4.58 -24.69
CA ALA A 63 21.15 -5.53 -25.60
C ALA A 63 22.35 -4.85 -26.30
N SER A 64 23.55 -5.03 -25.76
CA SER A 64 24.79 -4.66 -26.45
C SER A 64 25.07 -5.68 -27.54
N GLY A 65 24.54 -5.45 -28.74
CA GLY A 65 24.97 -6.16 -29.93
C GLY A 65 26.35 -5.67 -30.36
N ARG A 66 27.40 -6.45 -30.08
CA ARG A 66 28.72 -6.32 -30.72
C ARG A 66 28.93 -7.48 -31.69
N SER A 67 29.08 -7.07 -32.96
CA SER A 67 29.94 -7.59 -34.03
C SER A 67 29.91 -9.08 -34.42
N ALA A 68 29.64 -9.30 -35.72
CA ALA A 68 30.42 -10.19 -36.57
C ALA A 68 30.97 -9.35 -37.73
#